data_AF-A0A939W353-F1
#
_entry.id   AF-A0A939W353-F1
#
_cell.length_a   1.000
_cell.length_b   1.000
_cell.length_c   1.000
_cell.angle_alpha   90.00
_cell.angle_beta   90.00
_cell.angle_gamma   90.00
#
_symmetry.space_group_name_H-M   'P 1'
#
loop_
_entity.id
_entity.type
_entity.pdbx_description
1 polymer ?
#
loop_
_entity_poly.entity_id
_entity_poly.type
_entity_poly.pdbx_seq_one_letter_code
_entity_poly.pdbx_strand_id
1 'polypeptide(L)'
;MKQIEIAHRNSAIVKSAKEGHTIVEIAEIFSMNPRRIMSILKSARVKAKRPVHALESHLCQAIIQDLNSGLKQSDIARKYYVSRQYVSQIKFKYQSLKKTDE
;
A
#
# COMPACT_ATOMS: atom_id res chain seq x y z
N MET A 1 16.93 -4.42 31.36
CA MET A 1 17.49 -4.16 30.01
C MET A 1 16.47 -4.32 28.89
N LYS A 2 15.80 -5.47 28.73
CA LYS A 2 14.87 -5.73 27.61
C LYS A 2 13.73 -4.70 27.42
N GLN A 3 13.19 -4.11 28.50
CA GLN A 3 12.06 -3.18 28.42
C GLN A 3 12.42 -1.85 27.73
N ILE A 4 13.64 -1.35 27.96
CA ILE A 4 14.12 -0.05 27.46
C ILE A 4 14.35 -0.14 25.95
N GLU A 5 14.95 -1.24 25.48
CA GLU A 5 15.18 -1.51 24.05
C GLU A 5 13.86 -1.64 23.28
N ILE A 6 12.85 -2.28 23.88
CA ILE A 6 11.51 -2.39 23.29
C ILE A 6 10.87 -1.01 23.15
N ALA A 7 10.97 -0.16 24.18
CA ALA A 7 10.42 1.18 24.16
C ALA A 7 11.10 2.05 23.07
N HIS A 8 12.43 2.00 22.97
CA HIS A 8 13.17 2.72 21.91
C HIS A 8 12.77 2.26 20.51
N ARG A 9 12.68 0.95 20.26
CA ARG A 9 12.25 0.43 18.95
C ARG A 9 10.82 0.85 18.61
N ASN A 10 9.89 0.79 19.57
CA ASN A 10 8.50 1.19 19.34
C ASN A 10 8.41 2.69 19.02
N SER A 11 9.18 3.53 19.70
CA SER A 11 9.28 4.96 19.39
C SER A 11 9.82 5.21 17.98
N ALA A 12 10.83 4.45 17.55
CA ALA A 12 11.37 4.53 16.19
C ALA A 12 10.33 4.14 15.13
N ILE A 13 9.58 3.05 15.34
CA ILE A 13 8.46 2.63 14.47
C ILE A 13 7.41 3.73 14.32
N VAL A 14 7.03 4.36 15.44
CA VAL A 14 6.04 5.45 15.43
C VAL A 14 6.58 6.67 14.68
N LYS A 15 7.87 6.98 14.82
CA LYS A 15 8.53 8.07 14.10
C LYS A 15 8.49 7.83 12.59
N SER A 16 8.89 6.64 12.13
CA SER A 16 8.86 6.28 10.70
C SER A 16 7.45 6.39 10.10
N ALA A 17 6.41 6.00 10.84
CA ALA A 17 5.03 6.19 10.38
C ALA A 17 4.64 7.66 10.24
N LYS A 18 5.11 8.54 11.14
CA LYS A 18 4.89 10.00 11.06
C LYS A 18 5.67 10.65 9.91
N GLU A 19 6.85 10.12 9.60
CA GLU A 19 7.68 10.51 8.45
C GLU A 19 7.06 10.07 7.10
N GLY A 20 6.00 9.26 7.15
CA GLY A 20 5.20 8.90 5.98
C GLY A 20 5.49 7.53 5.39
N HIS A 21 6.24 6.68 6.10
CA HIS A 21 6.44 5.31 5.66
C HIS A 21 5.17 4.47 5.75
N THR A 22 5.03 3.53 4.82
CA THR A 22 3.93 2.54 4.85
C THR A 22 4.23 1.44 5.88
N ILE A 23 3.19 0.71 6.32
CA ILE A 23 3.38 -0.41 7.25
C ILE A 23 4.33 -1.47 6.67
N VAL A 24 4.34 -1.64 5.34
CA VAL A 24 5.20 -2.61 4.65
C VAL A 24 6.66 -2.16 4.71
N GLU A 25 6.94 -0.90 4.36
CA GLU A 25 8.30 -0.35 4.47
C GLU A 25 8.83 -0.42 5.91
N ILE A 26 8.01 -0.07 6.90
CA ILE A 26 8.39 -0.15 8.31
C ILE A 26 8.65 -1.62 8.72
N ALA A 27 7.85 -2.56 8.24
CA ALA A 27 8.05 -3.98 8.50
C ALA A 27 9.40 -4.48 7.94
N GLU A 28 9.81 -4.01 6.77
CA GLU A 28 11.11 -4.33 6.16
C GLU A 28 12.27 -3.71 6.95
N ILE A 29 12.20 -2.39 7.23
CA ILE A 29 13.25 -1.66 7.97
C ILE A 29 13.53 -2.31 9.33
N PHE A 30 12.48 -2.70 10.05
CA PHE A 30 12.62 -3.27 11.39
C PHE A 30 12.62 -4.82 11.40
N SER A 31 12.54 -5.47 10.24
CA SER A 31 12.43 -6.93 10.10
C SER A 31 11.36 -7.51 11.02
N MET A 32 10.17 -6.90 11.01
CA MET A 32 9.07 -7.21 11.92
C MET A 32 7.80 -7.58 11.15
N ASN A 33 7.00 -8.48 11.71
CA ASN A 33 5.71 -8.82 11.14
C ASN A 33 4.82 -7.55 11.04
N PRO A 34 4.23 -7.24 9.87
CA PRO A 34 3.36 -6.08 9.67
C PRO A 34 2.21 -5.98 10.69
N ARG A 35 1.65 -7.11 11.14
CA ARG A 35 0.61 -7.13 12.18
C ARG A 35 1.10 -6.57 13.51
N ARG A 36 2.36 -6.82 13.85
CA ARG A 36 2.99 -6.32 15.08
C ARG A 36 3.24 -4.82 15.00
N ILE A 37 3.70 -4.33 13.85
CA ILE A 37 3.82 -2.89 13.56
C ILE A 37 2.46 -2.21 13.69
N MET A 38 1.42 -2.79 13.08
CA MET A 38 0.05 -2.27 13.17
C MET A 38 -0.45 -2.18 14.62
N SER A 39 -0.15 -3.19 15.45
CA SER A 39 -0.49 -3.16 16.88
C SER A 39 0.21 -2.02 17.62
N ILE A 40 1.50 -1.80 17.36
CA ILE A 40 2.29 -0.72 17.99
C ILE A 40 1.72 0.65 17.61
N LEU A 41 1.46 0.87 16.32
CA LEU A 41 0.90 2.12 15.82
C LEU A 41 -0.51 2.39 16.37
N LYS A 42 -1.33 1.34 16.48
CA LYS A 42 -2.67 1.43 17.09
C LYS A 42 -2.59 1.86 18.55
N SER A 43 -1.70 1.26 19.34
CA SER A 43 -1.48 1.65 20.75
C SER A 43 -0.99 3.10 20.88
N ALA A 44 -0.19 3.57 19.92
CA ALA A 44 0.29 4.95 19.87
C ALA A 44 -0.71 5.95 19.24
N ARG A 45 -1.91 5.50 18.82
CA ARG A 45 -2.92 6.29 18.10
C ARG A 45 -2.38 6.98 16.83
N VAL A 46 -1.38 6.38 16.18
CA VAL A 46 -0.80 6.88 14.93
C VAL A 46 -1.36 6.11 13.75
N LYS A 47 -1.84 6.83 12.73
CA LYS A 47 -2.22 6.24 11.45
C LYS A 47 -0.97 6.18 10.57
N ALA A 48 -0.55 4.99 10.17
CA ALA A 48 0.42 4.87 9.09
C ALA A 48 -0.22 5.30 7.77
N LYS A 49 0.61 5.77 6.83
CA LYS A 49 0.20 5.88 5.44
C LYS A 49 -0.25 4.49 4.99
N ARG A 50 -1.47 4.43 4.44
CA ARG A 50 -1.88 3.26 3.67
C ARG A 50 -0.92 3.17 2.49
N PRO A 51 -0.49 1.97 2.08
CA PRO A 51 0.14 1.85 0.78
C PRO A 51 -0.82 2.49 -0.21
N VAL A 52 -0.38 3.60 -0.78
CA VAL A 52 -1.09 4.15 -1.93
C VAL A 52 -0.94 3.01 -2.93
N HIS A 53 -2.06 2.42 -3.37
CA HIS A 53 -2.05 1.69 -4.63
C HIS A 53 -1.75 2.74 -5.69
N ALA A 54 -0.48 3.11 -5.78
CA ALA A 54 0.01 4.12 -6.68
C ALA A 54 -0.22 3.54 -8.05
N LEU A 55 -0.96 4.27 -8.88
CA LEU A 55 -1.11 3.92 -10.29
C LEU A 55 0.27 3.87 -10.99
N GLU A 56 1.28 4.46 -10.36
CA GLU A 56 2.70 4.43 -10.74
C GLU A 56 3.39 3.08 -10.49
N SER A 57 2.78 2.16 -9.75
CA SER A 57 3.30 0.79 -9.69
C SER A 57 3.30 0.19 -11.09
N HIS A 58 4.41 -0.45 -11.48
CA HIS A 58 4.54 -1.12 -12.77
C HIS A 58 3.38 -2.09 -13.05
N LEU A 59 2.89 -2.77 -12.00
CA LEU A 59 1.71 -3.63 -12.06
C LEU A 59 0.43 -2.85 -12.43
N CYS A 60 0.20 -1.70 -11.81
CA CYS A 60 -0.95 -0.85 -12.10
C CYS A 60 -0.89 -0.34 -13.54
N GLN A 61 0.29 0.07 -14.03
CA GLN A 61 0.48 0.51 -15.41
C GLN A 61 0.17 -0.60 -16.42
N ALA A 62 0.67 -1.82 -16.17
CA ALA A 62 0.38 -2.98 -17.00
C ALA A 62 -1.13 -3.32 -17.03
N ILE A 63 -1.79 -3.25 -15.86
CA ILE A 63 -3.25 -3.43 -15.76
C ILE A 63 -3.99 -2.33 -16.55
N ILE A 64 -3.57 -1.07 -16.46
CA ILE A 64 -4.17 0.05 -17.21
C ILE A 64 -3.99 -0.13 -18.72
N GLN A 65 -2.81 -0.58 -19.15
CA GLN A 65 -2.53 -0.82 -20.57
C GLN A 65 -3.46 -1.89 -21.14
N ASP A 66 -3.60 -3.03 -20.45
CA ASP A 66 -4.53 -4.10 -20.87
C ASP A 66 -6.00 -3.66 -20.81
N LEU A 67 -6.36 -2.80 -19.85
CA LEU A 67 -7.70 -2.19 -19.81
C LEU A 67 -7.94 -1.29 -21.04
N ASN A 68 -6.94 -0.50 -21.44
CA ASN A 68 -7.04 0.39 -22.60
C ASN A 68 -7.02 -0.38 -23.92
N SER A 69 -6.42 -1.57 -23.98
CA SER A 69 -6.48 -2.46 -25.16
C SER A 69 -7.78 -3.27 -25.25
N GLY A 70 -8.72 -3.07 -24.31
CA GLY A 70 -10.05 -3.68 -24.34
C GLY A 70 -10.14 -5.09 -23.72
N LEU A 71 -9.11 -5.57 -23.01
CA LEU A 71 -9.21 -6.85 -22.32
C LEU A 71 -10.29 -6.80 -21.22
N LYS A 72 -11.00 -7.93 -21.03
CA LYS A 72 -12.00 -8.02 -19.96
C LYS A 72 -11.30 -8.06 -18.61
N GLN A 73 -11.89 -7.41 -17.61
CA GLN A 73 -11.34 -7.36 -16.25
C GLN A 73 -11.10 -8.75 -15.63
N SER A 74 -11.90 -9.77 -15.98
CA SER A 74 -11.64 -11.16 -15.56
C SER A 74 -10.32 -11.71 -16.08
N ASP A 75 -9.98 -11.37 -17.32
CA ASP A 75 -8.81 -11.93 -17.99
C ASP A 75 -7.56 -11.25 -17.47
N ILE A 76 -7.64 -9.94 -17.23
CA ILE A 76 -6.60 -9.15 -16.55
C ILE A 76 -6.38 -9.66 -15.13
N ALA A 77 -7.45 -9.89 -14.36
CA ALA A 77 -7.37 -10.41 -13.01
C ALA A 77 -6.63 -11.76 -12.96
N ARG A 78 -6.93 -12.66 -13.91
CA ARG A 78 -6.23 -13.94 -14.06
C ARG A 78 -4.78 -13.77 -14.49
N LYS A 79 -4.52 -12.92 -15.50
CA LYS A 79 -3.18 -12.66 -16.05
C LYS A 79 -2.19 -12.16 -14.99
N TYR A 80 -2.66 -11.30 -14.08
CA TYR A 80 -1.82 -10.69 -13.05
C TYR A 80 -2.00 -11.28 -11.65
N TYR A 81 -2.76 -12.37 -11.50
CA TYR A 81 -3.04 -13.01 -10.21
C TYR A 81 -3.60 -12.03 -9.15
N VAL A 82 -4.47 -11.12 -9.58
CA VAL A 82 -5.12 -10.14 -8.70
C VAL A 82 -6.63 -10.35 -8.68
N SER A 83 -7.32 -9.76 -7.69
CA SER A 83 -8.79 -9.83 -7.64
C SER A 83 -9.43 -8.94 -8.71
N ARG A 84 -10.62 -9.34 -9.20
CA ARG A 84 -11.43 -8.47 -10.08
C ARG A 84 -11.73 -7.11 -9.43
N GLN A 85 -11.97 -7.09 -8.12
CA GLN A 85 -12.21 -5.86 -7.38
C GLN A 85 -11.00 -4.91 -7.44
N TYR A 86 -9.79 -5.45 -7.36
CA TYR A 86 -8.57 -4.68 -7.49
C TYR A 86 -8.43 -4.04 -8.88
N VAL A 87 -8.70 -4.81 -9.95
CA VAL A 87 -8.72 -4.28 -11.34
C VAL A 87 -9.76 -3.16 -11.49
N SER A 88 -10.95 -3.33 -10.91
CA SER A 88 -12.00 -2.30 -10.94
C SER A 88 -11.60 -1.03 -10.19
N GLN A 89 -10.90 -1.14 -9.05
CA GLN A 89 -10.39 0.01 -8.31
C GLN A 89 -9.34 0.78 -9.11
N ILE A 90 -8.43 0.06 -9.78
CA ILE A 90 -7.44 0.67 -10.68
C ILE A 90 -8.13 1.43 -11.82
N LYS A 91 -9.11 0.79 -12.49
CA LYS A 91 -9.88 1.43 -13.57
C LYS A 91 -10.56 2.72 -13.10
N PHE A 92 -11.27 2.66 -11.98
CA PHE A 92 -11.99 3.82 -11.43
C PHE A 92 -11.02 4.97 -11.13
N LYS A 93 -9.91 4.68 -10.44
CA LYS A 93 -8.91 5.68 -10.07
C LYS A 93 -8.25 6.32 -11.29
N TYR A 94 -7.93 5.54 -12.32
CA TYR A 94 -7.36 6.04 -13.58
C TYR A 94 -8.32 6.98 -14.32
N GLN A 95 -9.62 6.64 -14.38
CA GLN A 95 -10.63 7.48 -15.02
C GLN A 95 -10.85 8.80 -14.29
N SER A 96 -10.82 8.79 -12.94
CA SER A 96 -10.95 10.02 -12.15
C SER A 96 -9.81 11.01 -12.39
N LEU A 97 -8.58 10.52 -12.61
CA LEU A 97 -7.42 11.37 -12.88
C LEU A 97 -7.48 12.02 -14.26
N LYS A 98 -7.83 11.26 -15.31
CA LYS A 98 -7.96 11.78 -16.69
C LYS A 98 -8.99 12.91 -16.83
N LYS A 99 -10.02 12.95 -15.99
CA LYS A 99 -11.06 13.98 -16.03
C LYS A 99 -10.65 15.32 -15.41
N THR A 100 -9.48 15.39 -14.78
CA THR A 100 -8.98 16.62 -14.12
C THR A 100 -8.06 17.43 -15.02
N ASP A 101 -7.64 16.87 -16.17
CA ASP A 101 -6.75 17.50 -17.15
C ASP A 101 -7.51 18.01 -18.40
N GLU A 102 -8.85 17.97 -18.40
CA GLU A 102 -9.77 18.60 -19.37
C GLU A 102 -10.47 19.80 -18.74
#